data_AF-A0A2I1H2P9-F1
#
_entry.id   AF-A0A2I1H2P9-F1
#
_cell.length_a   1.000
_cell.length_b   1.000
_cell.length_c   1.000
_cell.angle_alpha   90.00
_cell.angle_beta   90.00
_cell.angle_gamma   90.00
#
_symmetry.space_group_name_H-M   'P 1'
#
loop_
_entity.id
_entity.type
_entity.pdbx_description
1 polymer ?
#
loop_
_entity_poly.entity_id
_entity_poly.type
_entity_poly.pdbx_seq_one_letter_code
_entity_poly.pdbx_strand_id
1 'polypeptide(L)'
;MFIPEKYRDIIPKDPIYVNNRFIIPGSCEWFTYMYNLEKSIREQRDLEYDKWFHGETARIQQNMADNQARWAHVKHFHVHKERIKSLTDSTNDFHNYISDHLKKKSEIKGPGPSRRRLNGNLKNFSKKHNLRHQSNFFDATYEPLEVSDDTAILQLRPNKRDINNNRNGLSLHIDTPSKCSRPAPTDESDSSEAGPSNSK
;
A
#
# COMPACT_ATOMS: atom_id res chain seq x y z
N MET A 1 -20.00 -62.39 -13.92
CA MET A 1 -20.49 -61.17 -13.23
C MET A 1 -20.15 -59.97 -14.09
N PHE A 2 -21.13 -59.16 -14.49
CA PHE A 2 -20.89 -57.97 -15.32
C PHE A 2 -20.56 -56.77 -14.43
N ILE A 3 -19.39 -56.16 -14.65
CA ILE A 3 -18.97 -54.93 -13.95
C ILE A 3 -18.88 -53.80 -14.98
N PRO A 4 -19.65 -52.71 -14.82
CA PRO A 4 -19.56 -51.52 -15.66
C PRO A 4 -18.12 -50.99 -15.75
N GLU A 5 -17.74 -50.52 -16.95
CA GLU A 5 -16.38 -50.04 -17.24
C GLU A 5 -15.93 -48.93 -16.29
N LYS A 6 -16.81 -47.96 -16.01
CA LYS A 6 -16.58 -46.84 -15.09
C LYS A 6 -16.17 -47.24 -13.66
N TYR A 7 -16.40 -48.48 -13.25
CA TYR A 7 -16.01 -48.98 -11.94
C TYR A 7 -14.68 -49.73 -11.92
N ARG A 8 -14.17 -50.17 -13.08
CA ARG A 8 -13.03 -51.11 -13.16
C ARG A 8 -11.76 -50.55 -12.53
N ASP A 9 -11.49 -49.26 -12.73
CA ASP A 9 -10.26 -48.62 -12.23
C ASP A 9 -10.35 -48.16 -10.78
N ILE A 10 -11.56 -48.18 -10.20
CA ILE A 10 -11.82 -47.69 -8.84
C ILE A 10 -12.24 -48.80 -7.87
N ILE A 11 -12.18 -50.07 -8.30
CA ILE A 11 -12.48 -51.22 -7.42
C ILE A 11 -11.43 -51.26 -6.30
N PRO A 12 -11.84 -51.21 -5.03
CA PRO A 12 -10.91 -51.37 -3.91
C PRO A 12 -10.18 -52.70 -3.99
N LYS A 13 -8.86 -52.68 -3.76
CA LYS A 13 -8.04 -53.90 -3.70
C LYS A 13 -8.33 -54.71 -2.43
N ASP A 14 -8.72 -54.03 -1.37
CA ASP A 14 -9.07 -54.61 -0.07
C ASP A 14 -10.58 -54.81 0.07
N PRO A 15 -11.02 -55.79 0.87
CA PRO A 15 -12.44 -56.00 1.18
C PRO A 15 -13.08 -54.77 1.82
N ILE A 16 -14.28 -54.42 1.35
CA ILE A 16 -15.02 -53.23 1.80
C ILE A 16 -15.83 -53.59 3.04
N TYR A 17 -15.57 -52.88 4.15
CA TYR A 17 -16.35 -52.98 5.38
C TYR A 17 -17.11 -51.69 5.64
N VAL A 18 -18.41 -51.79 5.87
CA VAL A 18 -19.26 -50.67 6.30
C VAL A 18 -20.02 -51.09 7.55
N ASN A 19 -19.90 -50.31 8.62
CA ASN A 19 -20.54 -50.59 9.91
C ASN A 19 -20.25 -52.01 10.42
N ASN A 20 -18.97 -52.41 10.40
CA ASN A 20 -18.48 -53.75 10.77
C ASN A 20 -19.08 -54.92 9.98
N ARG A 21 -19.74 -54.66 8.84
CA ARG A 21 -20.25 -55.68 7.93
C ARG A 21 -19.48 -55.66 6.62
N PHE A 22 -19.14 -56.85 6.15
CA PHE A 22 -18.50 -57.03 4.84
C PHE A 22 -19.53 -56.80 3.74
N ILE A 23 -19.23 -55.88 2.83
CA ILE A 23 -20.05 -55.65 1.64
C ILE A 23 -19.70 -56.70 0.60
N ILE A 24 -20.66 -57.55 0.28
CA ILE A 24 -20.50 -58.61 -0.72
C ILE A 24 -20.36 -57.99 -2.11
N PRO A 25 -19.27 -58.24 -2.85
CA PRO A 25 -19.13 -57.75 -4.22
C PRO A 25 -20.30 -58.17 -5.12
N GLY A 26 -20.84 -57.23 -5.88
CA GLY A 26 -21.99 -57.46 -6.76
C GLY A 26 -23.37 -57.41 -6.08
N SER A 27 -23.41 -57.20 -4.76
CA SER A 27 -24.66 -56.85 -4.06
C SER A 27 -25.14 -55.43 -4.39
N CYS A 28 -26.39 -55.11 -4.07
CA CYS A 28 -26.92 -53.75 -4.21
C CYS A 28 -26.10 -52.73 -3.40
N GLU A 29 -25.76 -53.06 -2.15
CA GLU A 29 -24.94 -52.22 -1.27
C GLU A 29 -23.55 -51.93 -1.87
N TRP A 30 -22.96 -52.92 -2.54
CA TRP A 30 -21.71 -52.74 -3.26
C TRP A 30 -21.83 -51.71 -4.39
N PHE A 31 -22.87 -51.81 -5.21
CA PHE A 31 -23.09 -50.83 -6.28
C PHE A 31 -23.38 -49.42 -5.74
N THR A 32 -24.09 -49.29 -4.62
CA THR A 32 -24.29 -48.00 -3.95
C THR A 32 -22.98 -47.39 -3.48
N TYR A 33 -22.12 -48.19 -2.84
CA TYR A 33 -20.79 -47.75 -2.41
C TYR A 33 -19.95 -47.30 -3.61
N MET A 34 -19.88 -48.12 -4.66
CA MET A 34 -19.11 -47.83 -5.87
C MET A 34 -19.59 -46.56 -6.58
N TYR A 35 -20.90 -46.32 -6.63
CA TYR A 35 -21.47 -45.09 -7.17
C TYR A 35 -21.04 -43.84 -6.38
N ASN A 36 -21.09 -43.89 -5.05
CA ASN A 36 -20.66 -42.78 -4.21
C ASN A 36 -19.16 -42.53 -4.32
N LEU A 37 -18.37 -43.59 -4.41
CA LEU A 37 -16.93 -43.52 -4.63
C LEU A 37 -16.61 -42.84 -5.97
N GLU A 38 -17.21 -43.30 -7.07
CA GLU A 38 -17.07 -42.70 -8.41
C GLU A 38 -17.41 -41.20 -8.39
N LYS A 39 -18.53 -40.85 -7.72
CA LYS A 39 -18.96 -39.46 -7.57
C LYS A 39 -17.93 -38.63 -6.83
N SER A 40 -17.40 -39.12 -5.71
CA SER A 40 -16.39 -38.39 -4.92
C SER A 40 -15.08 -38.17 -5.69
N ILE A 41 -14.65 -39.15 -6.50
CA ILE A 41 -13.44 -39.04 -7.33
C ILE A 41 -13.64 -37.99 -8.42
N ARG A 42 -14.83 -37.94 -9.04
CA ARG A 42 -15.17 -36.88 -10.01
C ARG A 42 -15.12 -35.50 -9.37
N GLU A 43 -15.77 -35.32 -8.22
CA GLU A 43 -15.79 -34.04 -7.51
C GLU A 43 -14.39 -33.59 -7.08
N GLN A 44 -13.53 -34.51 -6.62
CA GLN A 44 -12.14 -34.21 -6.30
C GLN A 44 -11.35 -33.73 -7.53
N ARG A 45 -11.53 -34.37 -8.68
CA ARG A 45 -10.88 -33.93 -9.93
C ARG A 45 -11.36 -32.54 -10.32
N ASP A 46 -12.67 -32.28 -10.27
CA ASP A 46 -13.23 -30.96 -10.61
C ASP A 46 -12.64 -29.87 -9.70
N LEU A 47 -12.56 -30.12 -8.39
CA LEU A 47 -11.92 -29.21 -7.44
C LEU A 47 -10.43 -28.99 -7.70
N GLU A 48 -9.71 -30.05 -8.09
CA GLU A 48 -8.29 -29.96 -8.45
C GLU A 48 -8.09 -29.14 -9.72
N TYR A 49 -8.95 -29.33 -10.73
CA TYR A 49 -8.96 -28.54 -11.96
C TYR A 49 -9.26 -27.07 -11.68
N ASP A 50 -10.28 -26.77 -10.87
CA ASP A 50 -10.61 -25.40 -10.50
C ASP A 50 -9.45 -24.74 -9.73
N LYS A 51 -8.85 -25.45 -8.77
CA LYS A 51 -7.69 -24.97 -8.02
C LYS A 51 -6.50 -24.73 -8.93
N TRP A 52 -6.21 -25.65 -9.85
CA TRP A 52 -5.14 -25.50 -10.84
C TRP A 52 -5.40 -24.30 -11.75
N PHE A 53 -6.61 -24.16 -12.28
CA PHE A 53 -7.00 -23.07 -13.17
C PHE A 53 -6.92 -21.71 -12.48
N HIS A 54 -7.40 -21.61 -11.25
CA HIS A 54 -7.26 -20.40 -10.44
C HIS A 54 -5.79 -20.08 -10.11
N GLY A 55 -5.00 -21.10 -9.79
CA GLY A 55 -3.57 -20.93 -9.55
C GLY A 55 -2.84 -20.44 -10.80
N GLU A 56 -3.13 -21.02 -11.96
CA GLU A 56 -2.49 -20.68 -13.23
C GLU A 56 -2.89 -19.28 -13.71
N THR A 57 -4.17 -18.94 -13.62
CA THR A 57 -4.63 -17.59 -13.95
C THR A 57 -4.01 -16.53 -13.05
N ALA A 58 -3.87 -16.79 -11.74
CA ALA A 58 -3.17 -15.91 -10.81
C ALA A 58 -1.68 -15.76 -11.15
N ARG A 59 -0.99 -16.85 -11.51
CA ARG A 59 0.41 -16.80 -11.97
C ARG A 59 0.57 -15.96 -13.23
N ILE A 60 -0.32 -16.15 -14.20
CA ILE A 60 -0.32 -15.38 -15.45
C ILE A 60 -0.54 -13.89 -15.15
N GLN A 61 -1.51 -13.53 -14.31
CA GLN A 61 -1.76 -12.15 -13.91
C GLN A 61 -0.55 -11.53 -13.20
N GLN A 62 0.07 -12.26 -12.27
CA GLN A 62 1.29 -11.81 -11.59
C GLN A 62 2.42 -11.55 -12.59
N ASN A 63 2.66 -12.48 -13.52
CA ASN A 63 3.66 -12.32 -14.56
C ASN A 63 3.39 -11.11 -15.47
N MET A 64 2.12 -10.83 -15.79
CA MET A 64 1.76 -9.62 -16.55
C MET A 64 2.05 -8.35 -15.77
N ALA A 65 1.70 -8.29 -14.49
CA ALA A 65 1.97 -7.16 -13.61
C ALA A 65 3.48 -6.92 -13.43
N ASP A 66 4.25 -7.98 -13.19
CA ASP A 66 5.70 -7.93 -13.03
C ASP A 66 6.37 -7.49 -14.33
N ASN A 67 5.93 -8.00 -15.48
CA ASN A 67 6.42 -7.54 -16.77
C ASN A 67 6.08 -6.06 -16.99
N GLN A 68 4.85 -5.62 -16.70
CA GLN A 68 4.48 -4.21 -16.82
C GLN A 68 5.34 -3.31 -15.93
N ALA A 69 5.61 -3.71 -14.69
CA ALA A 69 6.50 -3.00 -13.77
C ALA A 69 7.94 -2.94 -14.32
N ARG A 70 8.46 -4.06 -14.85
CA ARG A 70 9.77 -4.11 -15.51
C ARG A 70 9.83 -3.19 -16.73
N TRP A 71 8.82 -3.20 -17.58
CA TRP A 71 8.74 -2.31 -18.75
C TRP A 71 8.65 -0.84 -18.34
N ALA A 72 7.87 -0.51 -17.30
CA ALA A 72 7.79 0.85 -16.77
C ALA A 72 9.16 1.32 -16.24
N HIS A 73 9.86 0.46 -15.50
CA HIS A 73 11.23 0.73 -15.03
C HIS A 73 12.19 0.97 -16.19
N VAL A 74 12.17 0.12 -17.23
CA VAL A 74 13.04 0.27 -18.41
C VAL A 74 12.74 1.56 -19.18
N LYS A 75 11.46 1.88 -19.42
CA LYS A 75 11.05 3.09 -20.15
C LYS A 75 11.55 4.37 -19.49
N HIS A 76 11.53 4.42 -18.17
CA HIS A 76 11.95 5.60 -17.41
C HIS A 76 13.38 5.53 -16.90
N PHE A 77 14.11 4.44 -17.16
CA PHE A 77 15.46 4.24 -16.64
C PHE A 77 16.41 5.37 -17.05
N HIS A 78 16.42 5.74 -18.33
CA HIS A 78 17.30 6.79 -18.83
C HIS A 78 16.96 8.14 -18.21
N VAL A 79 15.67 8.49 -18.17
CA VAL A 79 15.18 9.73 -17.53
C VAL A 79 15.54 9.76 -16.04
N HIS A 80 15.39 8.63 -15.34
CA HIS A 80 15.73 8.52 -13.93
C HIS A 80 17.24 8.68 -13.69
N LYS A 81 18.06 8.05 -14.54
CA LYS A 81 19.52 8.17 -14.51
C LYS A 81 19.98 9.62 -14.71
N GLU A 82 19.45 10.31 -15.73
CA GLU A 82 19.78 11.71 -15.98
C GLU A 82 19.30 12.62 -14.83
N ARG A 83 18.14 12.33 -14.24
CA ARG A 83 17.63 13.07 -13.07
C ARG A 83 18.50 12.87 -11.83
N ILE A 84 18.92 11.64 -11.53
CA ILE A 84 19.86 11.35 -10.44
C ILE A 84 21.17 12.09 -10.66
N LYS A 85 21.71 12.04 -11.87
CA LYS A 85 22.95 12.73 -12.23
C LYS A 85 22.82 14.24 -12.04
N SER A 86 21.79 14.85 -12.62
CA SER A 86 21.52 16.29 -12.46
C SER A 86 21.34 16.71 -11.00
N LEU A 87 20.65 15.89 -10.19
CA LEU A 87 20.51 16.16 -8.76
C LEU A 87 21.87 16.09 -8.06
N THR A 88 22.66 15.06 -8.35
CA THR A 88 24.00 14.87 -7.78
C THR A 88 24.91 16.03 -8.12
N ASP A 89 24.94 16.45 -9.38
CA ASP A 89 25.75 17.57 -9.86
C ASP A 89 25.35 18.88 -9.15
N SER A 90 24.04 19.15 -9.05
CA SER A 90 23.51 20.32 -8.34
C SER A 90 23.86 20.32 -6.84
N THR A 91 23.77 19.16 -6.19
CA THR A 91 24.14 18.98 -4.79
C THR A 91 25.64 19.22 -4.59
N ASN A 92 26.49 18.67 -5.45
CA ASN A 92 27.94 18.89 -5.41
C ASN A 92 28.29 20.36 -5.63
N ASP A 93 27.68 21.01 -6.62
CA ASP A 93 27.87 22.44 -6.89
C ASP A 93 27.52 23.30 -5.67
N PHE A 94 26.42 22.98 -4.99
CA PHE A 94 26.01 23.63 -3.75
C PHE A 94 27.04 23.43 -2.63
N HIS A 95 27.43 22.19 -2.35
CA HIS A 95 28.39 21.89 -1.29
C HIS A 95 29.74 22.56 -1.52
N ASN A 96 30.25 22.53 -2.76
CA ASN A 96 31.50 23.17 -3.14
C ASN A 96 31.40 24.68 -2.98
N TYR A 97 30.34 25.31 -3.52
CA TYR A 97 30.16 26.75 -3.45
C TYR A 97 30.03 27.27 -2.01
N ILE A 98 29.21 26.61 -1.19
CA ILE A 98 29.00 27.03 0.20
C ILE A 98 30.28 26.86 1.01
N SER A 99 31.02 25.76 0.81
CA SER A 99 32.30 25.54 1.49
C SER A 99 33.31 26.64 1.15
N ASP A 100 33.47 26.97 -0.13
CA ASP A 100 34.33 28.05 -0.59
C ASP A 100 33.90 29.42 -0.05
N HIS A 101 32.59 29.67 -0.01
CA HIS A 101 32.03 30.90 0.52
C HIS A 101 32.34 31.05 2.02
N LEU A 102 32.17 29.99 2.82
CA LEU A 102 32.48 29.99 4.25
C LEU A 102 33.98 30.22 4.50
N LYS A 103 34.84 29.56 3.74
CA LYS A 103 36.30 29.76 3.81
C LYS A 103 36.69 31.21 3.50
N LYS A 104 36.19 31.78 2.39
CA LYS A 104 36.43 33.19 2.06
C LYS A 104 35.86 34.15 3.10
N LYS A 105 34.73 33.80 3.72
CA LYS A 105 34.11 34.61 4.78
C LYS A 105 34.95 34.63 6.06
N SER A 106 35.61 33.53 6.43
CA SER A 106 36.50 33.49 7.60
C SER A 106 37.81 34.27 7.39
N GLU A 107 38.28 34.37 6.14
CA GLU A 107 39.48 35.15 5.78
C GLU A 107 39.25 36.68 5.81
N ILE A 108 38.01 37.14 5.57
CA ILE A 108 37.69 38.58 5.55
C ILE A 108 37.48 39.12 6.97
N LYS A 109 38.40 39.97 7.44
CA LYS A 109 38.28 40.70 8.71
C LYS A 109 37.44 41.97 8.53
N GLY A 110 36.30 42.06 9.22
CA GLY A 110 35.47 43.26 9.34
C GLY A 110 34.45 43.53 8.21
N PRO A 111 33.55 44.51 8.40
CA PRO A 111 32.59 44.93 7.38
C PRO A 111 33.28 45.79 6.32
N GLY A 112 33.63 45.18 5.18
CA GLY A 112 34.31 45.87 4.07
C GLY A 112 33.64 45.65 2.70
N PRO A 113 34.12 46.33 1.65
CA PRO A 113 33.66 46.14 0.27
C PRO A 113 33.73 44.67 -0.20
N SER A 114 34.78 43.95 0.21
CA SER A 114 34.95 42.52 -0.09
C SER A 114 33.83 41.65 0.48
N ARG A 115 33.39 41.94 1.72
CA ARG A 115 32.27 41.22 2.37
C ARG A 115 30.94 41.50 1.68
N ARG A 116 30.70 42.75 1.26
CA ARG A 116 29.51 43.11 0.46
C ARG A 116 29.47 42.36 -0.88
N ARG A 117 30.60 42.28 -1.59
CA ARG A 117 30.70 41.52 -2.85
C ARG A 117 30.46 40.02 -2.64
N LEU A 118 31.04 39.43 -1.59
CA LEU A 118 30.86 38.02 -1.26
C LEU A 118 29.39 37.68 -0.95
N ASN A 119 28.71 38.50 -0.15
CA ASN A 119 27.28 38.35 0.11
C ASN A 119 26.42 38.55 -1.16
N GLY A 120 26.81 39.47 -2.05
CA GLY A 120 26.16 39.67 -3.35
C GLY A 120 26.29 38.43 -4.25
N ASN A 121 27.46 37.81 -4.28
CA ASN A 121 27.69 36.57 -5.01
C ASN A 121 26.83 35.42 -4.47
N LEU A 122 26.72 35.27 -3.15
CA LEU A 122 25.84 34.28 -2.52
C LEU A 122 24.38 34.50 -2.92
N LYS A 123 23.90 35.76 -2.88
CA LYS A 123 22.54 36.11 -3.32
C LYS A 123 22.29 35.73 -4.78
N ASN A 124 23.27 35.93 -5.66
CA ASN A 124 23.17 35.55 -7.06
C ASN A 124 23.17 34.02 -7.24
N PHE A 125 24.01 33.31 -6.49
CA PHE A 125 24.03 31.85 -6.47
C PHE A 125 22.68 31.28 -6.01
N SER A 126 22.12 31.77 -4.90
CA SER A 126 20.80 31.35 -4.42
C SER A 126 19.68 31.61 -5.42
N LYS A 127 19.75 32.70 -6.20
CA LYS A 127 18.80 32.96 -7.30
C LYS A 127 18.94 31.96 -8.43
N LYS A 128 20.17 31.64 -8.87
CA LYS A 128 20.42 30.67 -9.94
C LYS A 128 19.87 29.28 -9.61
N HIS A 129 19.97 28.86 -8.35
CA HIS A 129 19.45 27.57 -7.89
C HIS A 129 17.98 27.64 -7.43
N ASN A 130 17.25 28.73 -7.71
CA ASN A 130 15.84 28.92 -7.30
C ASN A 130 15.58 28.67 -5.80
N LEU A 131 16.59 28.83 -4.94
CA LEU A 131 16.48 28.62 -3.49
C LEU A 131 15.68 29.75 -2.81
N ARG A 132 15.33 30.80 -3.55
CA ARG A 132 14.77 32.05 -3.05
C ARG A 132 13.25 32.08 -3.16
N HIS A 133 12.58 31.13 -2.50
CA HIS A 133 11.12 31.15 -2.31
C HIS A 133 10.66 30.90 -0.86
N GLN A 134 11.56 30.91 0.12
CA GLN A 134 11.17 31.01 1.52
C GLN A 134 11.90 32.19 2.16
N SER A 135 11.15 33.24 2.45
CA SER A 135 11.61 34.51 3.01
C SER A 135 12.11 34.45 4.46
N ASN A 136 12.50 33.27 4.97
CA ASN A 136 12.74 33.07 6.40
C ASN A 136 14.02 32.25 6.69
N PHE A 137 15.11 32.49 5.98
CA PHE A 137 16.39 31.91 6.36
C PHE A 137 17.42 33.04 6.58
N PHE A 138 17.86 33.15 7.83
CA PHE A 138 18.98 33.96 8.32
C PHE A 138 18.68 35.42 8.71
N ASP A 139 17.74 35.63 9.63
CA ASP A 139 18.02 36.53 10.77
C ASP A 139 17.81 35.71 12.04
N ALA A 140 18.92 35.26 12.62
CA ALA A 140 18.92 34.48 13.86
C ALA A 140 19.64 35.32 14.92
N THR A 141 18.91 36.26 15.51
CA THR A 141 19.23 36.79 16.83
C THR A 141 18.54 35.86 17.82
N TYR A 142 19.22 34.78 18.22
CA TYR A 142 18.70 33.87 19.25
C TYR A 142 18.85 34.54 20.63
N GLU A 143 17.74 34.99 21.20
CA GLU A 143 17.57 35.12 22.65
C GLU A 143 16.95 33.79 23.14
N PRO A 144 17.52 33.10 24.15
CA PRO A 144 16.97 31.85 24.65
C PRO A 144 15.66 32.11 25.39
N LEU A 145 14.56 31.51 24.94
CA LEU A 145 13.29 31.52 25.66
C LEU A 145 13.28 30.33 26.63
N GLU A 146 13.31 30.59 27.94
CA GLU A 146 13.04 29.57 28.96
C GLU A 146 11.57 29.12 28.86
N VAL A 147 11.35 27.83 28.58
CA VAL A 147 10.02 27.21 28.50
C VAL A 147 9.92 26.18 29.62
N SER A 148 8.93 26.34 30.50
CA SER A 148 8.61 25.46 31.63
C SER A 148 7.95 24.16 31.17
N ASP A 149 8.41 23.03 31.74
CA ASP A 149 8.12 21.64 31.36
C ASP A 149 6.75 21.07 31.80
N ASP A 150 5.73 21.89 32.04
CA ASP A 150 4.51 21.42 32.71
C ASP A 150 3.31 21.21 31.78
N THR A 151 3.42 20.34 30.77
CA THR A 151 2.24 19.56 30.26
C THR A 151 2.62 18.38 29.36
N ALA A 152 3.43 17.44 29.86
CA ALA A 152 3.61 16.14 29.20
C ALA A 152 2.56 15.13 29.67
N ILE A 153 1.33 15.19 29.14
CA ILE A 153 0.38 14.06 29.25
C ILE A 153 0.26 13.39 27.89
N LEU A 154 0.76 12.16 27.86
CA LEU A 154 0.82 11.23 26.74
C LEU A 154 -0.57 10.89 26.18
N GLN A 155 -0.79 11.17 24.89
CA GLN A 155 -1.77 10.45 24.08
C GLN A 155 -1.15 10.11 22.72
N LEU A 156 -0.82 8.83 22.52
CA LEU A 156 -0.48 8.28 21.20
C LEU A 156 -1.77 8.15 20.37
N ARG A 157 -1.87 8.89 19.26
CA ARG A 157 -2.94 8.75 18.26
C ARG A 157 -2.34 8.44 16.89
N PRO A 158 -2.37 7.19 16.41
CA PRO A 158 -1.65 6.77 15.21
C PRO A 158 -2.20 7.32 13.87
N ASN A 159 -3.38 7.96 13.84
CA ASN A 159 -4.01 8.49 12.62
C ASN A 159 -4.28 10.01 12.64
N LYS A 160 -3.60 10.79 13.49
CA LYS A 160 -3.73 12.26 13.45
C LYS A 160 -2.77 12.82 12.41
N ARG A 161 -3.30 13.51 11.39
CA ARG A 161 -2.51 14.24 10.39
C ARG A 161 -1.72 15.36 11.08
N ASP A 162 -0.43 15.49 10.73
CA ASP A 162 0.42 16.60 11.17
C ASP A 162 -0.12 17.93 10.62
N ILE A 163 -0.38 18.88 11.51
CA ILE A 163 -0.99 20.18 11.21
C ILE A 163 0.02 21.15 10.58
N ASN A 164 1.31 20.80 10.51
CA ASN A 164 2.33 21.65 9.88
C ASN A 164 2.43 21.51 8.34
N ASN A 165 1.59 20.70 7.70
CA ASN A 165 1.67 20.48 6.25
C ASN A 165 0.84 21.51 5.45
N ASN A 166 1.44 22.69 5.23
CA ASN A 166 1.02 23.63 4.18
C ASN A 166 1.40 23.05 2.80
N ARG A 167 0.42 22.55 2.05
CA ARG A 167 0.43 22.60 0.58
C ARG A 167 -0.95 22.40 -0.02
N ASN A 168 -1.69 23.50 -0.16
CA ASN A 168 -2.52 23.68 -1.34
C ASN A 168 -1.61 24.03 -2.51
N GLY A 169 -1.80 23.35 -3.63
CA GLY A 169 -1.15 23.68 -4.88
C GLY A 169 -0.99 22.45 -5.74
N LEU A 170 -2.08 22.00 -6.34
CA LEU A 170 -2.19 21.57 -7.74
C LEU A 170 -3.60 21.02 -7.95
N SER A 171 -4.41 21.77 -8.70
CA SER A 171 -5.69 21.29 -9.20
C SER A 171 -5.42 20.14 -10.18
N LEU A 172 -6.08 19.00 -9.94
CA LEU A 172 -6.35 18.04 -10.99
C LEU A 172 -7.83 17.67 -10.88
N HIS A 173 -8.58 18.28 -11.79
CA HIS A 173 -9.90 17.88 -12.23
C HIS A 173 -9.85 16.39 -12.58
N ILE A 174 -10.39 15.56 -11.70
CA ILE A 174 -10.68 14.16 -11.99
C ILE A 174 -12.19 14.03 -11.85
N ASP A 175 -12.87 14.12 -12.99
CA ASP A 175 -14.21 13.57 -13.13
C ASP A 175 -14.09 12.05 -13.08
N THR A 176 -14.41 11.48 -11.94
CA THR A 176 -14.74 10.05 -11.83
C THR A 176 -16.25 9.91 -11.57
N PRO A 177 -16.97 9.12 -12.38
CA PRO A 177 -18.36 8.81 -12.14
C PRO A 177 -18.48 7.79 -11.00
N SER A 178 -19.69 7.68 -10.43
CA SER A 178 -20.09 6.69 -9.42
C SER A 178 -19.55 6.93 -7.99
N LYS A 179 -20.35 7.68 -7.21
CA LYS A 179 -20.45 7.48 -5.76
C LYS A 179 -21.81 6.85 -5.45
N CYS A 180 -21.75 5.59 -5.05
CA CYS A 180 -22.72 4.80 -4.29
C CYS A 180 -24.00 5.53 -3.86
N SER A 181 -25.13 5.09 -4.40
CA SER A 181 -26.47 5.38 -3.88
C SER A 181 -26.55 4.97 -2.41
N ARG A 182 -26.95 5.91 -1.53
CA ARG A 182 -27.34 5.59 -0.15
C ARG A 182 -28.67 4.82 -0.18
N PRO A 183 -28.87 3.78 0.63
CA PRO A 183 -30.22 3.25 0.84
C PRO A 183 -31.07 4.29 1.58
N ALA A 184 -32.36 4.33 1.23
CA ALA A 184 -33.35 5.24 1.79
C ALA A 184 -33.60 4.96 3.29
N PRO A 185 -34.08 5.96 4.06
CA PRO A 185 -34.44 5.75 5.46
C PRO A 185 -35.63 4.79 5.54
N THR A 186 -35.51 3.75 6.37
CA THR A 186 -36.62 2.91 6.80
C THR A 186 -37.41 3.67 7.87
N ASP A 187 -38.68 3.97 7.57
CA ASP A 187 -39.64 4.48 8.54
C ASP A 187 -39.98 3.35 9.53
N GLU A 188 -39.24 3.26 10.63
CA GLU A 188 -39.65 2.44 11.76
C GLU A 188 -40.65 3.22 12.62
N SER A 189 -41.86 2.68 12.65
CA SER A 189 -43.03 3.19 13.35
C SER A 189 -42.79 3.25 14.86
N ASP A 190 -43.00 4.43 15.42
CA ASP A 190 -43.02 4.71 16.86
C ASP A 190 -44.19 3.94 17.52
N SER A 191 -43.86 2.82 18.15
CA SER A 191 -44.82 2.01 18.90
C SER A 191 -44.93 2.55 20.32
N SER A 192 -46.04 3.21 20.60
CA SER A 192 -46.41 3.73 21.91
C SER A 192 -46.91 2.62 22.83
N GLU A 193 -46.06 2.15 23.73
CA GLU A 193 -46.53 1.39 24.90
C GLU A 193 -45.85 1.92 26.17
N ALA A 194 -46.66 2.60 26.99
CA ALA A 194 -46.27 3.19 28.26
C ALA A 194 -46.24 2.11 29.35
N GLY A 195 -45.07 1.83 29.91
CA GLY A 195 -44.92 1.01 31.12
C GLY A 195 -45.25 1.79 32.40
N PRO A 196 -45.85 1.16 33.42
CA PRO A 196 -46.29 1.85 34.64
C PRO A 196 -45.11 2.23 35.56
N SER A 197 -45.20 3.43 36.12
CA SER A 197 -44.27 4.01 37.10
C SER A 197 -44.57 3.47 38.51
N ASN A 198 -43.55 2.94 39.18
CA ASN A 198 -43.64 2.41 40.54
C ASN A 198 -43.09 3.41 41.57
N SER A 199 -43.78 3.52 42.72
CA SER A 199 -43.33 4.07 44.03
C SER A 199 -43.11 5.59 44.07
N LYS A 200 -43.76 6.37 44.94
CA LYS A 200 -44.14 6.16 46.35
C LYS A 200 -45.19 7.20 46.76
#